data_AF-A0A6G0VWG1-F1
#
_entry.id   AF-A0A6G0VWG1-F1
#
_cell.length_a   1.000
_cell.length_b   1.000
_cell.length_c   1.000
_cell.angle_alpha   90.00
_cell.angle_beta   90.00
_cell.angle_gamma   90.00
#
_symmetry.space_group_name_H-M   'P 1'
#
loop_
_entity.id
_entity.type
_entity.pdbx_description
1 polymer ?
#
loop_
_entity_poly.entity_id
_entity_poly.type
_entity_poly.pdbx_seq_one_letter_code
_entity_poly.pdbx_strand_id
1 'polypeptide(L)'
;MTEVDDNYCCSNKCLLKFDDEFKTRLKTELSQLQRFEKHIYLFAMISIDENKIYATKIVKSSKYFQYAVKHYGVTRSVCKNAFVILHDTTPSLLRTLCMKMTMGHVIPTDNRGKHSNQMTISDETKVAIKEHFFGILKSPTIFKCAKKNLGQPNISQLWISFKQKHGHISRSTYTKYIQSFLTPEIISNFMCANQAKQILHIINVLNSHKILEFGRQTIHIKF
;
A
#
# COMPACT_ATOMS: atom_id res chain seq x y z
N MET A 1 24.84 -18.94 -42.42
CA MET A 1 24.59 -18.23 -41.15
C MET A 1 24.95 -16.78 -41.39
N THR A 2 23.96 -15.91 -41.49
CA THR A 2 24.19 -14.45 -41.58
C THR A 2 24.71 -13.98 -40.22
N GLU A 3 25.99 -13.62 -40.18
CA GLU A 3 26.57 -12.84 -39.08
C GLU A 3 25.73 -11.57 -38.93
N VAL A 4 24.91 -11.52 -37.88
CA VAL A 4 24.25 -10.29 -37.49
C VAL A 4 25.37 -9.41 -36.96
N ASP A 5 25.72 -8.36 -37.71
CA ASP A 5 26.73 -7.39 -37.30
C ASP A 5 26.27 -6.76 -35.97
N ASP A 6 26.82 -7.26 -34.86
CA ASP A 6 26.54 -6.83 -33.49
C ASP A 6 26.81 -5.33 -33.26
N ASN A 7 27.44 -4.65 -34.24
CA ASN A 7 27.72 -3.23 -34.20
C ASN A 7 26.70 -2.36 -34.95
N TYR A 8 25.77 -2.94 -35.71
CA TYR A 8 24.79 -2.16 -36.48
C TYR A 8 23.53 -1.84 -35.67
N CYS A 9 23.42 -0.60 -35.18
CA CYS A 9 22.26 -0.16 -34.40
C CYS A 9 21.31 0.80 -35.14
N CYS A 10 21.82 1.60 -36.08
CA CYS A 10 21.09 2.56 -36.93
C CYS A 10 22.00 3.10 -38.04
N SER A 11 21.45 3.89 -38.96
CA SER A 11 22.20 4.56 -40.04
C SER A 11 23.34 5.46 -39.53
N ASN A 12 23.19 6.04 -38.32
CA ASN A 12 24.22 6.87 -37.69
C ASN A 12 25.30 6.06 -36.94
N LYS A 13 25.22 4.72 -36.99
CA LYS A 13 26.15 3.77 -36.36
C LYS A 13 26.53 4.18 -34.92
N CYS A 14 25.54 4.54 -34.11
CA CYS A 14 25.76 5.09 -32.77
C CYS A 14 26.68 4.23 -31.89
N LEU A 15 26.64 2.89 -32.01
CA LEU A 15 27.47 1.98 -31.22
C LEU A 15 28.97 2.09 -31.54
N LEU A 16 29.33 2.39 -32.79
CA LEU A 16 30.72 2.54 -33.22
C LEU A 16 31.37 3.83 -32.69
N LYS A 17 30.59 4.74 -32.10
CA LYS A 17 31.11 5.99 -31.51
C LYS A 17 31.72 5.79 -30.12
N PHE A 18 31.70 4.55 -29.62
CA PHE A 18 32.16 4.16 -28.30
C PHE A 18 33.17 3.04 -28.45
N ASP A 19 34.32 3.18 -27.81
CA ASP A 19 35.34 2.13 -27.74
C ASP A 19 34.91 0.99 -26.81
N ASP A 20 35.58 -0.16 -26.92
CA ASP A 20 35.22 -1.36 -26.17
C ASP A 20 35.59 -1.26 -24.68
N GLU A 21 36.58 -0.43 -24.33
CA GLU A 21 36.93 -0.12 -22.95
C GLU A 21 35.76 0.57 -22.25
N PHE A 22 35.19 1.62 -22.87
CA PHE A 22 34.02 2.33 -22.40
C PHE A 22 32.80 1.40 -22.27
N LYS A 23 32.52 0.59 -23.31
CA LYS A 23 31.39 -0.35 -23.29
C LYS A 23 31.51 -1.32 -22.12
N THR A 24 32.72 -1.85 -21.90
CA THR A 24 32.99 -2.80 -20.82
C THR A 24 32.87 -2.13 -19.46
N ARG A 25 33.45 -0.94 -19.29
CA ARG A 25 33.36 -0.16 -18.05
C ARG A 25 31.91 0.17 -17.70
N LEU A 26 31.13 0.68 -18.65
CA LEU A 26 29.72 1.01 -18.45
C LEU A 26 28.90 -0.21 -18.02
N LYS A 27 29.13 -1.38 -18.65
CA LYS A 27 28.47 -2.63 -18.25
C LYS A 27 28.82 -3.04 -16.82
N THR A 28 30.09 -2.93 -16.43
CA THR A 28 30.56 -3.24 -15.08
C THR A 28 30.00 -2.28 -14.04
N GLU A 29 29.97 -0.98 -14.32
CA GLU A 29 29.37 0.02 -13.42
C GLU A 29 27.88 -0.24 -13.21
N LEU A 30 27.14 -0.55 -14.28
CA LEU A 30 25.70 -0.83 -14.19
C LEU A 30 25.36 -2.15 -13.51
N SER A 31 26.26 -3.14 -13.53
CA SER A 31 26.04 -4.43 -12.87
C SER A 31 26.23 -4.35 -11.35
N GLN A 32 26.98 -3.37 -10.87
CA GLN A 32 27.16 -3.09 -9.44
C GLN A 32 25.95 -2.39 -8.80
N LEU A 33 25.10 -1.76 -9.62
CA LEU A 33 23.92 -1.05 -9.14
C LEU A 33 22.80 -2.03 -8.74
N GLN A 34 22.09 -1.71 -7.65
CA GLN A 34 20.84 -2.38 -7.35
C GLN A 34 19.80 -2.09 -8.43
N ARG A 35 18.81 -2.98 -8.58
CA ARG A 35 17.78 -2.87 -9.63
C ARG A 35 17.10 -1.50 -9.65
N PHE A 36 16.79 -0.93 -8.48
CA PHE A 36 16.12 0.37 -8.40
C PHE A 36 17.04 1.52 -8.83
N GLU A 37 18.33 1.47 -8.48
CA GLU A 37 19.35 2.45 -8.85
C GLU A 37 19.59 2.43 -10.36
N LYS A 38 19.70 1.24 -10.95
CA LYS A 38 19.78 1.06 -12.41
C LYS A 38 18.57 1.69 -13.11
N HIS A 39 17.36 1.53 -12.57
CA HIS A 39 16.17 2.17 -13.13
C HIS A 39 16.20 3.70 -13.02
N ILE A 40 16.66 4.26 -11.89
CA ILE A 40 16.80 5.71 -11.70
C ILE A 40 17.81 6.27 -12.70
N TYR A 41 18.97 5.63 -12.82
CA TYR A 41 19.99 6.01 -13.79
C TYR A 41 19.44 5.99 -15.23
N LEU A 42 18.80 4.89 -15.65
CA LEU A 42 18.21 4.78 -16.98
C LEU A 42 17.19 5.86 -17.24
N PHE A 43 16.38 6.19 -16.23
CA PHE A 43 15.36 7.23 -16.30
C PHE A 43 15.99 8.62 -16.49
N ALA A 44 17.08 8.92 -15.80
CA ALA A 44 17.82 10.18 -15.96
C ALA A 44 18.46 10.34 -17.35
N MET A 45 18.78 9.23 -18.03
CA MET A 45 19.34 9.23 -19.37
C MET A 45 18.30 9.25 -20.50
N ILE A 46 17.01 9.26 -20.14
CA ILE A 46 15.89 9.42 -21.07
C ILE A 46 15.33 10.84 -20.89
N SER A 47 15.06 11.53 -21.98
CA SER A 47 14.37 12.81 -21.97
C SER A 47 13.23 12.83 -22.98
N ILE A 48 12.27 13.73 -22.77
CA ILE A 48 11.17 13.96 -23.71
C ILE A 48 11.50 15.24 -24.47
N ASP A 49 11.37 15.21 -25.78
CA ASP A 49 11.49 16.40 -26.62
C ASP A 49 10.34 17.36 -26.29
N GLU A 50 10.64 18.44 -25.54
CA GLU A 50 9.66 19.40 -25.01
C GLU A 50 8.77 19.99 -26.11
N ASN A 51 9.32 20.18 -27.32
CA ASN A 51 8.60 20.71 -28.48
C ASN A 51 7.46 19.79 -28.94
N LYS A 52 7.42 18.54 -28.50
CA LYS A 52 6.43 17.54 -28.89
C LYS A 52 5.45 17.16 -27.78
N ILE A 53 5.64 17.67 -26.56
CA ILE A 53 4.74 17.42 -25.41
C ILE A 53 3.38 18.13 -25.61
N TYR A 54 3.39 19.31 -26.24
CA TYR A 54 2.20 20.15 -26.44
C TYR A 54 1.18 19.57 -27.44
N ALA A 55 1.54 18.54 -28.22
CA ALA A 55 0.70 18.07 -29.33
C ALA A 55 -0.26 16.91 -28.96
N THR A 56 -0.03 16.15 -27.88
CA THR A 56 -0.88 14.99 -27.56
C THR A 56 -0.92 14.69 -26.05
N LYS A 57 -2.12 14.64 -25.45
CA LYS A 57 -2.36 14.27 -24.04
C LYS A 57 -1.87 12.87 -23.64
N ILE A 58 -1.42 12.03 -24.59
CA ILE A 58 -0.85 10.70 -24.35
C ILE A 58 0.30 10.49 -25.35
N VAL A 59 1.54 10.56 -24.90
CA VAL A 59 2.73 10.30 -25.73
C VAL A 59 2.85 8.80 -25.99
N LYS A 60 2.36 8.33 -27.15
CA LYS A 60 2.27 6.88 -27.49
C LYS A 60 3.44 6.33 -28.30
N SER A 61 4.33 7.18 -28.82
CA SER A 61 5.38 6.76 -29.77
C SER A 61 6.79 6.89 -29.22
N SER A 62 7.67 5.95 -29.55
CA SER A 62 9.10 6.00 -29.19
C SER A 62 9.85 7.17 -29.85
N LYS A 63 9.25 7.87 -30.81
CA LYS A 63 9.82 9.02 -31.52
C LYS A 63 9.89 10.31 -30.69
N TYR A 64 9.20 10.33 -29.55
CA TYR A 64 9.12 11.49 -28.65
C TYR A 64 10.20 11.49 -27.57
N PHE A 65 10.91 10.36 -27.42
CA PHE A 65 11.93 10.18 -26.42
C PHE A 65 13.30 10.33 -27.05
N GLN A 66 14.18 11.03 -26.34
CA GLN A 66 15.60 11.12 -26.63
C GLN A 66 16.34 10.24 -25.64
N TYR A 67 17.36 9.54 -26.14
CA TYR A 67 18.14 8.59 -25.37
C TYR A 67 19.58 9.07 -25.33
N ALA A 68 20.18 9.11 -24.15
CA ALA A 68 21.54 9.57 -23.97
C ALA A 68 22.41 8.55 -23.24
N VAL A 69 23.72 8.73 -23.35
CA VAL A 69 24.72 7.99 -22.58
C VAL A 69 25.80 8.97 -22.10
N LYS A 70 26.26 8.80 -20.86
CA LYS A 70 27.33 9.63 -20.30
C LYS A 70 28.69 9.03 -20.68
N HIS A 71 29.35 9.65 -21.65
CA HIS A 71 30.62 9.23 -22.20
C HIS A 71 31.74 10.15 -21.71
N TYR A 72 32.60 9.65 -20.81
CA TYR A 72 33.70 10.41 -20.20
C TYR A 72 33.24 11.80 -19.70
N GLY A 73 32.14 11.84 -18.95
CA GLY A 73 31.57 13.07 -18.40
C GLY A 73 30.64 13.84 -19.35
N VAL A 74 30.64 13.52 -20.64
CA VAL A 74 29.82 14.21 -21.66
C VAL A 74 28.59 13.40 -22.03
N THR A 75 27.41 14.01 -21.96
CA THR A 75 26.15 13.40 -22.40
C THR A 75 26.08 13.36 -23.93
N ARG A 76 25.98 12.17 -24.51
CA ARG A 76 25.86 11.96 -25.96
C ARG A 76 24.51 11.34 -26.31
N SER A 77 23.82 11.90 -27.30
CA SER A 77 22.57 11.35 -27.83
C SER A 77 22.83 10.11 -28.68
N VAL A 78 22.02 9.07 -28.48
CA VAL A 78 22.12 7.78 -29.16
C VAL A 78 20.75 7.31 -29.63
N CYS A 79 20.73 6.39 -30.60
CA CYS A 79 19.49 5.74 -31.00
C CYS A 79 19.00 4.77 -29.90
N LYS A 80 17.71 4.43 -29.96
CA LYS A 80 17.08 3.48 -29.03
C LYS A 80 17.83 2.14 -28.94
N ASN A 81 18.26 1.58 -30.06
CA ASN A 81 18.94 0.28 -30.09
C ASN A 81 20.31 0.35 -29.42
N ALA A 82 21.09 1.40 -29.73
CA ALA A 82 22.36 1.64 -29.07
C ALA A 82 22.18 1.84 -27.55
N PHE A 83 21.15 2.57 -27.13
CA PHE A 83 20.84 2.75 -25.72
C PHE A 83 20.57 1.41 -25.01
N VAL A 84 19.78 0.54 -25.62
CA VAL A 84 19.44 -0.78 -25.07
C VAL A 84 20.69 -1.64 -24.90
N ILE A 85 21.56 -1.65 -25.91
CA ILE A 85 22.79 -2.46 -25.94
C ILE A 85 23.84 -1.92 -24.96
N LEU A 86 24.10 -0.60 -24.98
CA LEU A 86 25.12 0.03 -24.12
C LEU A 86 24.79 -0.12 -22.63
N HIS A 87 23.50 -0.01 -22.26
CA HIS A 87 23.07 -0.06 -20.87
C HIS A 87 22.63 -1.44 -20.38
N ASP A 88 22.84 -2.48 -21.20
CA ASP A 88 22.42 -3.85 -20.90
C ASP A 88 21.00 -3.91 -20.33
N THR A 89 20.06 -3.37 -21.10
CA THR A 89 18.64 -3.29 -20.74
C THR A 89 17.79 -3.95 -21.82
N THR A 90 16.47 -3.96 -21.64
CA THR A 90 15.54 -4.56 -22.61
C THR A 90 14.65 -3.51 -23.25
N PRO A 91 14.21 -3.72 -24.51
CA PRO A 91 13.22 -2.84 -25.15
C PRO A 91 11.92 -2.69 -24.33
N SER A 92 11.50 -3.75 -23.63
CA SER A 92 10.32 -3.79 -22.77
C SER A 92 10.48 -2.92 -21.52
N LEU A 93 11.63 -3.01 -20.85
CA LEU A 93 11.93 -2.14 -19.71
C LEU A 93 12.00 -0.68 -20.15
N LEU A 94 12.67 -0.40 -21.27
CA LEU A 94 12.78 0.95 -21.83
C LEU A 94 11.39 1.54 -22.15
N ARG A 95 10.49 0.77 -22.75
CA ARG A 95 9.10 1.17 -23.00
C ARG A 95 8.37 1.51 -21.70
N THR A 96 8.56 0.70 -20.66
CA THR A 96 7.96 0.92 -19.34
C THR A 96 8.44 2.23 -18.71
N LEU A 97 9.75 2.50 -18.77
CA LEU A 97 10.33 3.74 -18.26
C LEU A 97 9.80 4.97 -18.99
N CYS A 98 9.73 4.90 -20.33
CA CYS A 98 9.14 5.95 -21.17
C CYS A 98 7.67 6.24 -20.80
N MET A 99 6.84 5.19 -20.60
CA MET A 99 5.45 5.36 -20.16
C MET A 99 5.37 6.02 -18.77
N LYS A 100 6.18 5.59 -17.80
CA LYS A 100 6.20 6.19 -16.46
C LYS A 100 6.56 7.67 -16.50
N MET A 101 7.49 8.06 -17.36
CA MET A 101 7.88 9.45 -17.57
C MET A 101 6.72 10.31 -18.08
N THR A 102 5.92 9.79 -19.01
CA THR A 102 4.74 10.50 -19.53
C THR A 102 3.60 10.64 -18.53
N MET A 103 3.55 9.79 -17.51
CA MET A 103 2.55 9.83 -16.44
C MET A 103 2.99 10.71 -15.24
N GLY A 104 4.15 11.38 -15.33
CA GLY A 104 4.68 12.18 -14.21
C GLY A 104 5.27 11.35 -13.06
N HIS A 105 5.48 10.05 -13.25
CA HIS A 105 6.14 9.19 -12.26
C HIS A 105 7.66 9.28 -12.43
N VAL A 106 8.28 10.28 -11.80
CA VAL A 106 9.73 10.56 -11.86
C VAL A 106 10.58 9.46 -11.22
N ILE A 107 9.99 8.65 -10.34
CA ILE A 107 10.67 7.53 -9.67
C ILE A 107 9.81 6.28 -9.87
N PRO A 108 10.32 5.23 -10.52
CA PRO A 108 9.59 3.97 -10.61
C PRO A 108 9.47 3.35 -9.21
N THR A 109 8.40 3.67 -8.49
CA THR A 109 8.02 2.95 -7.27
C THR A 109 7.73 1.51 -7.64
N ASP A 110 8.39 0.58 -6.96
CA ASP A 110 8.10 -0.83 -7.10
C ASP A 110 6.71 -1.09 -6.50
N ASN A 111 5.73 -1.28 -7.37
CA ASN A 111 4.37 -1.66 -7.00
C ASN A 111 4.14 -3.17 -7.19
N ARG A 112 5.19 -3.98 -7.35
CA ARG A 112 5.04 -5.45 -7.32
C ARG A 112 4.37 -5.86 -6.00
N GLY A 113 3.31 -6.67 -6.11
CA GLY A 113 2.47 -7.08 -4.98
C GLY A 113 1.30 -6.16 -4.63
N LYS A 114 1.17 -4.97 -5.26
CA LYS A 114 -0.03 -4.13 -5.12
C LYS A 114 -1.00 -4.47 -6.25
N HIS A 115 -1.87 -5.45 -5.99
CA HIS A 115 -2.95 -5.80 -6.88
C HIS A 115 -4.22 -5.02 -6.48
N SER A 116 -4.90 -4.40 -7.44
CA SER A 116 -6.29 -3.95 -7.27
C SER A 116 -7.25 -5.13 -7.00
N ASN A 117 -6.80 -6.35 -7.29
CA ASN A 117 -7.46 -7.62 -6.97
C ASN A 117 -7.21 -8.11 -5.54
N GLN A 118 -6.76 -7.25 -4.62
CA GLN A 118 -7.04 -7.52 -3.23
C GLN A 118 -8.57 -7.59 -3.14
N MET A 119 -9.14 -8.71 -2.65
CA MET A 119 -10.58 -8.86 -2.39
C MET A 119 -11.01 -7.70 -1.49
N THR A 120 -11.35 -6.60 -2.15
CA THR A 120 -11.81 -5.38 -1.54
C THR A 120 -13.26 -5.73 -1.31
N ILE A 121 -13.60 -5.96 -0.05
CA ILE A 121 -15.00 -6.09 0.39
C ILE A 121 -15.87 -5.13 -0.42
N SER A 122 -17.02 -5.60 -0.91
CA SER A 122 -17.89 -4.79 -1.76
C SER A 122 -18.18 -3.46 -1.07
N ASP A 123 -18.44 -2.41 -1.84
CA ASP A 123 -18.74 -1.11 -1.26
C ASP A 123 -20.02 -1.19 -0.39
N GLU A 124 -20.98 -2.06 -0.72
CA GLU A 124 -22.12 -2.31 0.17
C GLU A 124 -21.67 -2.93 1.50
N THR A 125 -20.74 -3.88 1.47
CA THR A 125 -20.19 -4.52 2.68
C THR A 125 -19.43 -3.50 3.54
N LYS A 126 -18.66 -2.59 2.91
CA LYS A 126 -17.97 -1.50 3.61
C LYS A 126 -18.94 -0.56 4.33
N VAL A 127 -20.02 -0.18 3.65
CA VAL A 127 -21.09 0.65 4.21
C VAL A 127 -21.74 -0.08 5.39
N ALA A 128 -22.12 -1.34 5.21
CA ALA A 128 -22.73 -2.15 6.26
C ALA A 128 -21.83 -2.28 7.51
N ILE A 129 -20.52 -2.51 7.34
CA ILE A 129 -19.58 -2.58 8.47
C ILE A 129 -19.51 -1.23 9.19
N LYS A 130 -19.44 -0.12 8.45
CA LYS A 130 -19.38 1.23 9.01
C LYS A 130 -20.64 1.52 9.82
N GLU A 131 -21.82 1.32 9.24
CA GLU A 131 -23.11 1.54 9.90
C GLU A 131 -23.28 0.66 11.14
N HIS A 132 -22.93 -0.63 11.06
CA HIS A 132 -22.95 -1.52 12.20
C HIS A 132 -22.03 -1.03 13.32
N PHE A 133 -20.77 -0.69 12.99
CA PHE A 133 -19.79 -0.24 13.97
C PHE A 133 -20.23 1.04 14.69
N PHE A 134 -20.64 2.07 13.95
CA PHE A 134 -21.12 3.32 14.55
C PHE A 134 -22.48 3.16 15.24
N GLY A 135 -23.32 2.22 14.80
CA GLY A 135 -24.54 1.83 15.50
C GLY A 135 -24.24 1.24 16.88
N ILE A 136 -23.22 0.39 17.01
CA ILE A 136 -22.78 -0.15 18.31
C ILE A 136 -22.23 0.96 19.21
N LEU A 137 -21.49 1.93 18.67
CA LEU A 137 -20.97 3.05 19.46
C LEU A 137 -22.08 3.89 20.12
N LYS A 138 -23.23 4.01 19.46
CA LYS A 138 -24.41 4.72 19.97
C LYS A 138 -25.34 3.83 20.79
N SER A 139 -25.07 2.52 20.84
CA SER A 139 -25.92 1.56 21.53
C SER A 139 -25.59 1.51 23.02
N PRO A 140 -26.61 1.36 23.91
CA PRO A 140 -26.40 1.05 25.32
C PRO A 140 -25.56 -0.20 25.55
N THR A 141 -25.47 -1.11 24.56
CA THR A 141 -24.74 -2.38 24.67
C THR A 141 -23.26 -2.31 24.29
N ILE A 142 -22.71 -1.11 24.04
CA ILE A 142 -21.29 -0.89 23.69
C ILE A 142 -20.31 -1.59 24.64
N PHE A 143 -20.64 -1.70 25.93
CA PHE A 143 -19.82 -2.37 26.95
C PHE A 143 -19.56 -3.87 26.69
N LYS A 144 -20.44 -4.54 25.93
CA LYS A 144 -20.23 -5.95 25.48
C LYS A 144 -19.08 -6.03 24.48
N CYS A 145 -18.86 -4.95 23.73
CA CYS A 145 -17.83 -4.81 22.72
C CYS A 145 -16.59 -4.08 23.24
N ALA A 146 -16.45 -3.87 24.54
CA ALA A 146 -15.25 -3.28 25.15
C ALA A 146 -14.38 -4.37 25.82
N LYS A 147 -13.06 -4.37 25.56
CA LYS A 147 -12.12 -5.33 26.16
C LYS A 147 -11.85 -4.97 27.63
N LYS A 148 -11.35 -5.93 28.40
CA LYS A 148 -10.87 -5.71 29.79
C LYS A 148 -9.77 -4.63 29.86
N ASN A 149 -8.96 -4.50 28.82
CA ASN A 149 -7.92 -3.47 28.72
C ASN A 149 -8.57 -2.13 28.32
N LEU A 150 -8.18 -1.05 29.00
CA LEU A 150 -8.73 0.29 28.77
C LEU A 150 -8.56 0.73 27.31
N GLY A 151 -9.64 1.32 26.76
CA GLY A 151 -9.64 1.95 25.44
C GLY A 151 -9.62 1.04 24.22
N GLN A 152 -9.64 -0.28 24.38
CA GLN A 152 -9.66 -1.19 23.23
C GLN A 152 -11.04 -1.79 22.95
N PRO A 153 -11.55 -1.68 21.71
CA PRO A 153 -12.70 -2.46 21.31
C PRO A 153 -12.37 -3.95 21.26
N ASN A 154 -13.34 -4.77 21.64
CA ASN A 154 -13.35 -6.20 21.42
C ASN A 154 -13.79 -6.48 19.97
N ILE A 155 -12.85 -6.36 19.05
CA ILE A 155 -13.06 -6.57 17.61
C ILE A 155 -13.67 -7.95 17.32
N SER A 156 -13.37 -8.96 18.13
CA SER A 156 -13.95 -10.30 18.00
C SER A 156 -15.46 -10.29 18.20
N GLN A 157 -15.93 -9.59 19.24
CA GLN A 157 -17.36 -9.48 19.53
C GLN A 157 -18.08 -8.60 18.50
N LEU A 158 -17.44 -7.51 18.07
CA LEU A 158 -17.94 -6.69 16.96
C LEU A 158 -18.10 -7.52 15.68
N TRP A 159 -17.13 -8.37 15.35
CA TRP A 159 -17.17 -9.24 14.19
C TRP A 159 -18.27 -10.32 14.29
N ILE A 160 -18.43 -10.96 15.46
CA ILE A 160 -19.51 -11.94 15.70
C ILE A 160 -20.87 -11.29 15.52
N SER A 161 -21.09 -10.11 16.13
CA SER A 161 -22.33 -9.33 16.00
C SER A 161 -22.62 -8.96 14.55
N PHE A 162 -21.60 -8.50 13.81
CA PHE A 162 -21.74 -8.17 12.40
C PHE A 162 -22.11 -9.40 11.57
N LYS A 163 -21.40 -10.53 11.77
CA LYS A 163 -21.60 -11.77 11.03
C LYS A 163 -23.01 -12.33 11.21
N GLN A 164 -23.57 -12.23 12.41
CA GLN A 164 -24.94 -12.67 12.70
C GLN A 164 -25.99 -11.85 11.93
N LYS A 165 -25.75 -10.55 11.72
CA LYS A 165 -26.71 -9.64 11.11
C LYS A 165 -26.56 -9.49 9.59
N HIS A 166 -25.34 -9.56 9.06
CA HIS A 166 -25.02 -9.18 7.68
C HIS A 166 -24.36 -10.31 6.86
N GLY A 167 -24.23 -11.52 7.42
CA GLY A 167 -23.67 -12.68 6.73
C GLY A 167 -22.14 -12.80 6.83
N HIS A 168 -21.57 -13.69 6.01
CA HIS A 168 -20.17 -14.12 6.18
C HIS A 168 -19.16 -13.09 5.68
N ILE A 169 -18.31 -12.59 6.60
CA ILE A 169 -17.06 -11.89 6.31
C ILE A 169 -15.92 -12.52 7.11
N SER A 170 -14.71 -12.59 6.54
CA SER A 170 -13.54 -13.04 7.28
C SER A 170 -13.20 -12.07 8.42
N ARG A 171 -12.80 -12.61 9.57
CA ARG A 171 -12.42 -11.81 10.74
C ARG A 171 -11.23 -10.91 10.46
N SER A 172 -10.26 -11.39 9.67
CA SER A 172 -9.07 -10.62 9.30
C SER A 172 -9.42 -9.39 8.47
N THR A 173 -10.31 -9.53 7.48
CA THR A 173 -10.78 -8.42 6.66
C THR A 173 -11.60 -7.42 7.47
N TYR A 174 -12.53 -7.91 8.31
CA TYR A 174 -13.30 -7.06 9.22
C TYR A 174 -12.38 -6.27 10.17
N THR A 175 -11.37 -6.94 10.75
CA THR A 175 -10.42 -6.33 11.68
C THR A 175 -9.64 -5.20 11.03
N LYS A 176 -9.09 -5.42 9.82
CA LYS A 176 -8.36 -4.38 9.07
C LYS A 176 -9.21 -3.14 8.84
N TYR A 177 -10.49 -3.35 8.48
CA TYR A 177 -11.40 -2.24 8.19
C TYR A 177 -11.88 -1.51 9.45
N ILE A 178 -12.11 -2.21 10.57
CA ILE A 178 -12.45 -1.55 11.85
C ILE A 178 -11.26 -0.76 12.39
N GLN A 179 -10.04 -1.28 12.26
CA GLN A 179 -8.82 -0.60 12.72
C GLN A 179 -8.64 0.77 12.07
N SER A 180 -9.05 0.97 10.81
CA SER A 180 -8.98 2.29 10.16
C SER A 180 -9.95 3.32 10.75
N PHE A 181 -10.95 2.90 11.53
CA PHE A 181 -11.87 3.81 12.21
C PHE A 181 -11.47 4.12 13.66
N LEU A 182 -10.39 3.55 14.21
CA LEU A 182 -10.05 3.75 15.63
C LEU A 182 -9.32 5.08 15.87
N THR A 183 -10.04 6.18 15.76
CA THR A 183 -9.56 7.50 16.14
C THR A 183 -9.47 7.64 17.67
N PRO A 184 -8.71 8.63 18.19
CA PRO A 184 -8.64 8.89 19.63
C PRO A 184 -10.03 9.11 20.28
N GLU A 185 -10.94 9.78 19.57
CA GLU A 185 -12.33 9.99 20.02
C GLU A 185 -13.08 8.66 20.19
N ILE A 186 -12.97 7.77 19.22
CA ILE A 186 -13.62 6.45 19.26
C ILE A 186 -13.02 5.58 20.36
N ILE A 187 -11.71 5.65 20.57
CA ILE A 187 -11.03 5.00 21.69
C ILE A 187 -11.59 5.51 23.03
N SER A 188 -11.81 6.82 23.16
CA SER A 188 -12.40 7.43 24.36
C SER A 188 -13.80 6.89 24.66
N ASN A 189 -14.66 6.73 23.65
CA ASN A 189 -15.98 6.11 23.83
C ASN A 189 -15.89 4.69 24.40
N PHE A 190 -14.92 3.88 23.96
CA PHE A 190 -14.69 2.55 24.54
C PHE A 190 -14.07 2.60 25.95
N MET A 191 -13.28 3.64 26.28
CA MET A 191 -12.82 3.87 27.65
C MET A 191 -14.00 4.16 28.59
N CYS A 192 -14.88 5.07 28.21
CA CYS A 192 -16.09 5.40 28.97
C CYS A 192 -16.99 4.16 29.15
N ALA A 193 -17.19 3.38 28.08
CA ALA A 193 -17.95 2.13 28.16
C ALA A 193 -17.34 1.11 29.14
N ASN A 194 -16.02 1.02 29.19
CA ASN A 194 -15.31 0.16 30.13
C ASN A 194 -15.46 0.63 31.58
N GLN A 195 -15.35 1.92 31.84
CA GLN A 195 -15.58 2.49 33.17
C GLN A 195 -17.01 2.22 33.64
N ALA A 196 -18.01 2.47 32.79
CA ALA A 196 -19.41 2.16 33.09
C ALA A 196 -19.63 0.67 33.40
N LYS A 197 -18.97 -0.23 32.65
CA LYS A 197 -19.01 -1.68 32.89
C LYS A 197 -18.43 -2.09 34.24
N GLN A 198 -17.32 -1.46 34.64
CA GLN A 198 -16.70 -1.71 35.95
C GLN A 198 -17.60 -1.22 37.09
N ILE A 199 -18.18 -0.02 36.97
CA ILE A 199 -19.13 0.50 37.95
C ILE A 199 -20.33 -0.44 38.11
N LEU A 200 -20.92 -0.90 36.99
CA LEU A 200 -22.04 -1.84 37.02
C LEU A 200 -21.66 -3.16 37.70
N HIS A 201 -20.46 -3.68 37.44
CA HIS A 201 -19.97 -4.89 38.08
C HIS A 201 -19.83 -4.70 39.61
N ILE A 202 -19.25 -3.58 40.04
CA ILE A 202 -19.11 -3.25 41.46
C ILE A 202 -20.48 -3.18 42.13
N ILE A 203 -21.46 -2.49 41.52
CA ILE A 203 -22.84 -2.41 42.03
C ILE A 203 -23.46 -3.81 42.18
N ASN A 204 -23.30 -4.67 41.16
CA ASN A 204 -23.85 -6.02 41.21
C ASN A 204 -23.21 -6.87 42.32
N VAL A 205 -21.89 -6.75 42.52
CA VAL A 205 -21.17 -7.43 43.60
C VAL A 205 -21.67 -6.92 44.96
N LEU A 206 -21.76 -5.61 45.15
CA LEU A 206 -22.27 -5.01 46.39
C LEU A 206 -23.72 -5.42 46.69
N ASN A 207 -24.59 -5.45 45.68
CA ASN A 207 -25.96 -5.92 45.84
C ASN A 207 -26.02 -7.40 46.22
N SER A 208 -25.15 -8.23 45.63
CA SER A 208 -25.05 -9.66 45.97
C SER A 208 -24.59 -9.88 47.41
N HIS A 209 -23.64 -9.07 47.89
CA HIS A 209 -23.19 -9.10 49.28
C HIS A 209 -24.24 -8.58 50.26
N LYS A 210 -24.97 -7.51 49.93
CA LYS A 210 -26.09 -7.03 50.75
C LYS A 210 -27.20 -8.07 50.90
N ILE A 211 -27.52 -8.82 49.83
CA ILE A 211 -28.50 -9.92 49.89
C ILE A 211 -28.02 -11.03 50.84
N LEU A 212 -26.72 -11.36 50.85
CA LEU A 212 -26.15 -12.35 51.75
C LEU A 212 -26.10 -11.88 53.22
N GLU A 213 -25.88 -10.59 53.47
CA GLU A 213 -25.93 -10.02 54.82
C GLU A 213 -27.36 -9.91 55.36
N PHE A 214 -28.32 -9.47 54.55
CA PHE A 214 -29.74 -9.48 54.91
C PHE A 214 -30.26 -10.90 55.15
N GLY A 215 -29.83 -11.89 54.36
CA GLY A 215 -30.17 -13.30 54.56
C GLY A 215 -29.59 -13.92 55.85
N ARG A 216 -28.57 -13.30 56.47
CA ARG A 216 -28.02 -13.72 57.77
C ARG A 216 -28.66 -13.02 58.97
N GLN A 217 -29.32 -11.87 58.77
CA GLN A 217 -29.97 -11.13 59.86
C GLN A 217 -31.41 -11.57 60.16
N THR A 218 -31.99 -12.50 59.39
CA THR A 218 -33.38 -12.96 59.58
C THR A 218 -33.56 -14.26 60.38
N ILE A 219 -32.53 -14.75 61.09
CA ILE A 219 -32.67 -15.93 61.97
C ILE A 219 -32.24 -15.57 63.39
N HIS A 220 -33.08 -14.80 64.09
CA HIS A 220 -33.23 -14.86 65.54
C HIS A 220 -34.54 -14.16 65.91
N ILE A 221 -35.66 -14.84 65.68
CA ILE A 221 -36.89 -14.56 66.42
C ILE A 221 -37.10 -15.78 67.33
N LYS A 222 -36.91 -15.52 68.63
CA LYS A 222 -37.10 -16.44 69.75
C LYS A 222 -38.51 -17.02 69.75
N PHE A 223 -38.61 -18.31 70.07
CA PHE A 223 -39.48 -18.79 71.14
C PHE A 223 -38.69 -19.78 71.99
#